data_AF-Q093H7-F1
#
_entry.id   AF-Q093H7-F1
#
_cell.length_a   1.000
_cell.length_b   1.000
_cell.length_c   1.000
_cell.angle_alpha   90.00
_cell.angle_beta   90.00
_cell.angle_gamma   90.00
#
_symmetry.space_group_name_H-M   'P 1'
#
loop_
_entity.id
_entity.type
_entity.pdbx_description
1 polymer ?
#
loop_
_entity_poly.entity_id
_entity_poly.type
_entity_poly.pdbx_seq_one_letter_code
_entity_poly.pdbx_strand_id
1 'polypeptide(L)'
;MAATGGYWKHVWYVLEGQFELVLADPLGVSECERRVGDACSLAELLAHGLIRVGPVPLAPLQEVRDLCRTRRLLFREMAQHNLHIQKVLNDASLKVTGSATCVLGIRGRAILQEFMAQESAPESRARLEAPGEFLAEHHRFMLKLHMAQVDALRGAIEKVDGKLEMRLKPFRSQPEAAQDASSAC
;
A
#
# COMPACT_ATOMS: atom_id res chain seq x y z
N MET A 1 -13.11 14.39 9.49
CA MET A 1 -11.89 13.58 9.28
C MET A 1 -11.62 12.83 10.57
N ALA A 2 -12.13 11.61 10.71
CA ALA A 2 -11.95 10.82 11.92
C ALA A 2 -10.49 10.37 12.02
N ALA A 3 -9.78 10.81 13.07
CA ALA A 3 -8.41 10.42 13.35
C ALA A 3 -8.35 8.94 13.71
N THR A 4 -8.25 8.09 12.70
CA THR A 4 -8.02 6.63 12.82
C THR A 4 -6.53 6.35 13.00
N GLY A 5 -5.89 7.08 13.93
CA GLY A 5 -4.53 6.81 14.34
C GLY A 5 -4.50 5.55 15.20
N GLY A 6 -3.53 4.66 14.98
CA GLY A 6 -3.33 3.45 15.78
C GLY A 6 -2.87 3.72 17.23
N TYR A 7 -3.06 4.94 17.75
CA TYR A 7 -2.58 5.37 19.06
C TYR A 7 -3.15 4.53 20.22
N TRP A 8 -4.38 4.03 20.06
CA TRP A 8 -5.02 3.14 21.03
C TRP A 8 -4.24 1.83 21.23
N LYS A 9 -3.48 1.36 20.23
CA LYS A 9 -2.72 0.11 20.33
C LYS A 9 -1.70 0.16 21.48
N HIS A 10 -1.06 1.30 21.71
CA HIS A 10 -0.06 1.43 22.78
C HIS A 10 -0.68 1.25 24.17
N VAL A 11 -1.82 1.89 24.41
CA VAL A 11 -2.56 1.76 25.68
C VAL A 11 -3.12 0.34 25.83
N TRP A 12 -3.63 -0.23 24.73
CA TRP A 12 -4.14 -1.61 24.71
C TRP A 12 -3.08 -2.62 25.16
N TYR A 13 -1.89 -2.59 24.56
CA TYR A 13 -0.83 -3.56 24.88
C TYR A 13 -0.30 -3.46 26.32
N VAL A 14 -0.37 -2.29 26.94
CA VAL A 14 0.05 -2.13 28.35
C VAL A 14 -0.97 -2.71 29.31
N LEU A 15 -2.26 -2.60 28.99
CA LEU A 15 -3.37 -3.00 29.86
C LEU A 15 -3.89 -4.42 29.57
N GLU A 16 -3.50 -5.01 28.44
CA GLU A 16 -3.88 -6.36 28.03
C GLU A 16 -3.41 -7.38 29.07
N GLY A 17 -4.32 -8.24 29.53
CA GLY A 17 -4.07 -9.22 30.60
C GLY A 17 -4.20 -8.67 32.03
N GLN A 18 -4.37 -7.36 32.21
CA GLN A 18 -4.67 -6.73 33.50
C GLN A 18 -6.13 -6.29 33.62
N PHE A 19 -6.76 -5.93 32.49
CA PHE A 19 -8.13 -5.45 32.43
C PHE A 19 -8.91 -6.14 31.30
N GLU A 20 -10.23 -6.16 31.41
CA GLU A 20 -11.10 -6.43 30.28
C GLU A 20 -11.16 -5.17 29.41
N LEU A 21 -10.59 -5.28 28.21
CA LEU A 21 -10.48 -4.15 27.30
C LEU A 21 -11.58 -4.18 26.24
N VAL A 22 -12.21 -3.02 26.04
CA VAL A 22 -13.29 -2.83 25.06
C VAL A 22 -12.87 -1.71 24.11
N LEU A 23 -12.85 -2.01 22.80
CA LEU A 23 -12.65 -0.99 21.77
C LEU A 23 -14.01 -0.51 21.29
N ALA A 24 -14.37 0.76 21.54
CA ALA A 24 -15.63 1.32 21.06
C ALA A 24 -15.67 1.36 19.52
N ASP A 25 -16.77 0.92 18.91
CA ASP A 25 -16.98 1.06 17.47
C ASP A 25 -17.09 2.55 17.13
N PRO A 26 -16.15 3.12 16.35
CA PRO A 26 -16.22 4.51 16.00
C PRO A 26 -17.55 4.81 15.32
N LEU A 27 -18.07 3.94 14.43
CA LEU A 27 -19.30 4.18 13.66
C LEU A 27 -20.58 4.15 14.49
N GLY A 28 -20.56 3.50 15.66
CA GLY A 28 -21.69 3.44 16.59
C GLY A 28 -21.76 4.63 17.56
N VAL A 29 -20.66 5.38 17.69
CA VAL A 29 -20.60 6.59 18.52
C VAL A 29 -20.98 7.80 17.66
N SER A 30 -21.94 8.60 18.13
CA SER A 30 -22.42 9.77 17.41
C SER A 30 -21.30 10.83 17.25
N GLU A 31 -21.34 11.63 16.18
CA GLU A 31 -20.32 12.65 15.90
C GLU A 31 -20.15 13.67 17.05
N CYS A 32 -21.22 13.88 17.85
CA CYS A 32 -21.21 14.73 19.05
C CYS A 32 -20.43 14.10 20.21
N GLU A 33 -20.53 12.79 20.42
CA GLU A 33 -19.79 12.07 21.47
C GLU A 33 -18.31 11.91 21.11
N ARG A 34 -17.96 11.85 19.81
CA ARG A 34 -16.56 11.82 19.35
C ARG A 34 -15.80 13.14 19.54
N ARG A 35 -16.53 14.26 19.68
CA ARG A 35 -15.98 15.62 19.84
C ARG A 35 -15.81 16.03 21.30
N VAL A 36 -16.40 15.32 22.25
CA VAL A 36 -16.44 15.69 23.68
C VAL A 36 -15.62 14.70 24.53
N GLY A 37 -14.31 14.95 24.59
CA GLY A 37 -13.72 15.51 25.80
C GLY A 37 -13.49 14.67 27.06
N ASP A 38 -14.14 13.54 27.33
CA ASP A 38 -13.83 12.83 28.59
C ASP A 38 -13.97 11.31 28.49
N ALA A 39 -12.89 10.60 28.84
CA ALA A 39 -12.90 9.15 29.00
C ALA A 39 -13.99 8.69 29.98
N CYS A 40 -14.35 9.56 30.95
CA CYS A 40 -15.45 9.37 31.89
C CYS A 40 -16.80 9.23 31.18
N SER A 41 -17.12 10.11 30.22
CA SER A 41 -18.39 10.06 29.48
C SER A 41 -18.51 8.78 28.63
N LEU A 42 -17.39 8.33 28.03
CA LEU A 42 -17.35 7.05 27.34
C LEU A 42 -17.48 5.86 28.31
N ALA A 43 -16.91 5.96 29.52
CA ALA A 43 -17.05 4.93 30.55
C ALA A 43 -18.49 4.81 31.07
N GLU A 44 -19.19 5.95 31.25
CA GLU A 44 -20.62 5.97 31.62
C GLU A 44 -21.49 5.33 30.54
N LEU A 45 -21.28 5.69 29.27
CA LEU A 45 -22.00 5.08 28.15
C LEU A 45 -21.71 3.57 28.03
N LEU A 46 -20.47 3.14 28.31
CA LEU A 46 -20.12 1.72 28.37
C LEU A 46 -20.85 1.01 29.52
N ALA A 47 -20.89 1.63 30.71
CA ALA A 47 -21.58 1.07 31.89
C ALA A 47 -23.08 0.90 31.67
N HIS A 48 -23.70 1.78 30.88
CA HIS A 48 -25.10 1.68 30.48
C HIS A 48 -25.35 0.77 29.26
N GLY A 49 -24.31 0.16 28.68
CA GLY A 49 -24.43 -0.71 27.51
C GLY A 49 -24.80 0.03 26.22
N LEU A 50 -24.60 1.34 26.17
CA LEU A 50 -24.96 2.20 25.04
C LEU A 50 -23.84 2.31 23.98
N ILE A 51 -22.66 1.76 24.28
CA ILE A 51 -21.55 1.67 23.32
C ILE A 51 -21.57 0.34 22.61
N ARG A 52 -21.65 0.38 21.28
CA ARG A 52 -21.37 -0.78 20.45
C ARG A 52 -19.88 -1.12 20.53
N VAL A 53 -19.58 -2.34 20.96
CA VAL A 53 -18.20 -2.86 20.96
C VAL A 53 -17.76 -3.10 19.51
N GLY A 54 -16.66 -2.47 19.12
CA GLY A 54 -16.00 -2.70 17.85
C GLY A 54 -15.15 -3.96 17.89
N PRO A 55 -14.97 -4.65 16.76
CA PRO A 55 -14.12 -5.82 16.70
C PRO A 55 -12.66 -5.42 16.95
N VAL A 56 -12.06 -5.96 18.01
CA VAL A 56 -10.61 -5.90 18.23
C VAL A 56 -9.99 -6.92 17.28
N PRO A 57 -9.16 -6.50 16.30
CA PRO A 57 -8.51 -7.47 15.45
C PRO A 57 -7.53 -8.28 16.32
N LEU A 58 -7.69 -9.60 16.32
CA LEU A 58 -6.74 -10.52 16.94
C LEU A 58 -5.32 -10.20 16.44
N ALA A 59 -4.30 -10.38 17.28
CA ALA A 59 -2.91 -10.03 16.94
C ALA A 59 -2.46 -10.51 15.55
N PRO A 60 -2.77 -11.75 15.09
CA PRO A 60 -2.45 -12.18 13.73
C PRO A 60 -3.11 -11.33 12.62
N LEU A 61 -4.35 -10.88 12.81
CA LEU A 61 -5.07 -10.04 11.87
C LEU A 61 -4.52 -8.60 11.84
N GLN A 62 -3.98 -8.12 12.96
CA GLN A 62 -3.32 -6.81 12.99
C GLN A 62 -2.07 -6.79 12.12
N GLU A 63 -1.22 -7.82 12.24
CA GLU A 63 0.00 -7.92 11.44
C GLU A 63 -0.31 -8.03 9.93
N VAL A 64 -1.30 -8.84 9.56
CA VAL A 64 -1.75 -8.94 8.16
C VAL A 64 -2.28 -7.60 7.65
N ARG A 65 -3.03 -6.86 8.47
CA ARG A 65 -3.55 -5.54 8.09
C ARG A 65 -2.42 -4.53 7.91
N ASP A 66 -1.44 -4.54 8.79
CA ASP A 66 -0.30 -3.64 8.73
C ASP A 66 0.55 -3.94 7.48
N LEU A 67 0.82 -5.23 7.17
CA LEU A 67 1.47 -5.64 5.91
C LEU A 67 0.66 -5.20 4.67
N CYS A 68 -0.66 -5.39 4.65
CA CYS A 68 -1.52 -4.92 3.55
C CYS A 68 -1.48 -3.40 3.36
N ARG A 69 -1.40 -2.63 4.45
CA ARG A 69 -1.28 -1.17 4.40
C ARG A 69 0.08 -0.74 3.85
N THR A 70 1.15 -1.34 4.34
CA THR A 70 2.51 -1.09 3.83
C THR A 70 2.62 -1.44 2.35
N ARG A 71 2.09 -2.60 1.93
CA ARG A 71 2.03 -2.98 0.51
C ARG A 71 1.35 -1.90 -0.34
N ARG A 72 0.17 -1.45 0.07
CA ARG A 72 -0.58 -0.38 -0.64
C ARG A 72 0.20 0.93 -0.71
N LEU A 73 0.91 1.31 0.35
CA LEU A 73 1.76 2.50 0.37
C LEU A 73 2.87 2.37 -0.68
N LEU A 74 3.63 1.28 -0.66
CA LEU A 74 4.73 1.03 -1.59
C LEU A 74 4.25 1.01 -3.05
N PHE A 75 3.08 0.43 -3.33
CA PHE A 75 2.48 0.48 -4.67
C PHE A 75 2.16 1.91 -5.12
N ARG A 76 1.68 2.77 -4.23
CA ARG A 76 1.40 4.19 -4.55
C ARG A 76 2.69 4.95 -4.84
N GLU A 77 3.72 4.77 -4.03
CA GLU A 77 5.05 5.37 -4.25
C GLU A 77 5.65 4.90 -5.59
N MET A 78 5.54 3.61 -5.89
CA MET A 78 6.00 3.05 -7.16
C MET A 78 5.24 3.67 -8.35
N ALA A 79 3.93 3.86 -8.23
CA ALA A 79 3.12 4.53 -9.24
C ALA A 79 3.53 6.00 -9.45
N GLN A 80 3.90 6.71 -8.37
CA GLN A 80 4.41 8.08 -8.48
C GLN A 80 5.72 8.15 -9.26
N HIS A 81 6.68 7.26 -8.98
CA HIS A 81 7.94 7.21 -9.75
C HIS A 81 7.71 6.83 -11.22
N ASN A 82 6.76 5.93 -11.50
CA ASN A 82 6.37 5.60 -12.86
C ASN A 82 5.83 6.81 -13.63
N LEU A 83 5.02 7.67 -12.98
CA LEU A 83 4.56 8.93 -13.58
C LEU A 83 5.71 9.91 -13.82
N HIS A 84 6.68 9.98 -12.90
CA HIS A 84 7.86 10.83 -13.09
C HIS A 84 8.71 10.36 -14.28
N ILE A 85 8.90 9.05 -14.45
CA ILE A 85 9.58 8.49 -15.63
C ILE A 85 8.89 8.93 -16.92
N GLN A 86 7.56 8.82 -17.00
CA GLN A 86 6.80 9.27 -18.16
C GLN A 86 6.97 10.76 -18.44
N LYS A 87 6.99 11.58 -17.37
CA LYS A 87 7.24 13.02 -17.49
C LYS A 87 8.61 13.32 -18.09
N VAL A 88 9.67 12.67 -17.58
CA VAL A 88 11.04 12.85 -18.09
C VAL A 88 11.15 12.41 -19.56
N LEU A 89 10.47 11.34 -19.96
CA LEU A 89 10.43 10.91 -21.36
C LEU A 89 9.74 11.96 -22.25
N ASN A 90 8.61 12.51 -21.80
CA ASN A 90 7.91 13.56 -22.52
C ASN A 90 8.75 14.85 -22.63
N ASP A 91 9.43 15.26 -21.56
CA ASP A 91 10.32 16.43 -21.56
C ASP A 91 11.51 16.25 -22.52
N ALA A 92 11.99 15.01 -22.67
CA ALA A 92 13.00 14.64 -23.67
C ALA A 92 12.44 14.49 -25.11
N SER A 93 11.18 14.86 -25.35
CA SER A 93 10.48 14.68 -26.64
C SER A 93 10.45 13.23 -27.15
N LEU A 94 10.59 12.24 -26.26
CA LEU A 94 10.46 10.83 -26.59
C LEU A 94 8.98 10.45 -26.51
N LYS A 95 8.34 10.32 -27.67
CA LYS A 95 6.95 9.86 -27.73
C LYS A 95 6.92 8.35 -27.61
N VAL A 96 6.33 7.88 -26.52
CA VAL A 96 5.99 6.47 -26.37
C VAL A 96 4.78 6.17 -27.26
N THR A 97 4.98 5.47 -28.37
CA THR A 97 3.90 5.05 -29.29
C THR A 97 3.10 3.82 -28.80
N GLY A 98 3.36 3.33 -27.58
CA GLY A 98 2.67 2.21 -26.96
C GLY A 98 1.93 2.56 -25.68
N SER A 99 0.96 1.72 -25.30
CA SER A 99 0.31 1.76 -23.98
C SER A 99 1.36 1.94 -22.85
N ALA A 100 1.07 2.81 -21.88
CA ALA A 100 1.97 3.13 -20.75
C ALA A 100 2.48 1.87 -19.98
N THR A 101 1.74 0.76 -20.04
CA THR A 101 2.14 -0.54 -19.47
C THR A 101 3.37 -1.14 -20.18
N CYS A 102 3.58 -0.83 -21.47
CA CYS A 102 4.66 -1.36 -22.29
C CYS A 102 6.02 -0.71 -21.94
N VAL A 103 6.02 0.58 -21.54
CA VAL A 103 7.24 1.35 -21.20
C VAL A 103 7.90 0.85 -19.92
N LEU A 104 7.08 0.53 -18.93
CA LEU A 104 7.55 0.12 -17.60
C LEU A 104 7.60 -1.39 -17.44
N GLY A 105 7.10 -2.13 -18.44
CA GLY A 105 7.27 -3.56 -18.60
C GLY A 105 8.70 -3.94 -19.00
N ILE A 106 8.98 -5.24 -19.07
CA ILE A 106 10.31 -5.81 -19.35
C ILE A 106 10.91 -5.23 -20.65
N ARG A 107 10.10 -5.15 -21.70
CA ARG A 107 10.53 -4.67 -23.02
C ARG A 107 10.83 -3.17 -23.03
N GLY A 108 10.00 -2.34 -22.41
CA GLY A 108 10.24 -0.90 -22.36
C GLY A 108 11.45 -0.54 -21.49
N ARG A 109 11.67 -1.27 -20.39
CA ARG A 109 12.85 -1.10 -19.54
C ARG A 109 14.16 -1.44 -20.26
N ALA A 110 14.19 -2.50 -21.05
CA ALA A 110 15.37 -2.85 -21.85
C ALA A 110 15.74 -1.72 -22.82
N ILE A 111 14.74 -1.17 -23.53
CA ILE A 111 14.93 -0.03 -24.42
C ILE A 111 15.44 1.19 -23.63
N LEU A 112 14.82 1.53 -22.49
CA LEU A 112 15.27 2.65 -21.66
C LEU A 112 16.72 2.48 -21.17
N GLN A 113 17.13 1.25 -20.85
CA GLN A 113 18.52 0.94 -20.46
C GLN A 113 19.51 1.20 -21.60
N GLU A 114 19.19 0.82 -22.82
CA GLU A 114 20.02 1.13 -24.01
C GLU A 114 20.16 2.65 -24.21
N PHE A 115 19.07 3.40 -24.04
CA PHE A 115 19.06 4.86 -24.11
C PHE A 115 19.87 5.55 -23.00
N MET A 116 19.87 4.98 -21.79
CA MET A 116 20.71 5.42 -20.69
C MET A 116 22.19 5.08 -20.88
N ALA A 117 22.50 4.01 -21.62
CA ALA A 117 23.85 3.58 -21.98
C ALA A 117 24.40 4.32 -23.23
N GLN A 118 23.56 5.08 -23.93
CA GLN A 118 23.86 5.71 -25.22
C GLN A 118 24.10 4.72 -26.38
N GLU A 119 23.77 3.45 -26.18
CA GLU A 119 23.96 2.36 -27.15
C GLU A 119 22.64 1.99 -27.85
N SER A 120 21.75 2.98 -28.04
CA SER A 120 20.42 2.75 -28.61
C SER A 120 20.47 2.25 -30.05
N ALA A 121 20.09 0.98 -30.24
CA ALA A 121 19.90 0.35 -31.54
C ALA A 121 18.82 1.08 -32.37
N PRO A 122 18.89 1.03 -33.72
CA PRO A 122 17.91 1.68 -34.60
C PRO A 122 16.47 1.20 -34.34
N GLU A 123 16.28 -0.07 -34.01
CA GLU A 123 14.97 -0.64 -33.65
C GLU A 123 14.37 0.00 -32.38
N SER A 124 15.22 0.24 -31.38
CA SER A 124 14.85 0.89 -30.13
C SER A 124 14.49 2.35 -30.32
N ARG A 125 15.16 3.04 -31.26
CA ARG A 125 14.82 4.42 -31.65
C ARG A 125 13.48 4.52 -32.36
N ALA A 126 13.20 3.59 -33.28
CA ALA A 126 11.91 3.53 -33.99
C ALA A 126 10.72 3.33 -33.03
N ARG A 127 10.91 2.56 -31.95
CA ARG A 127 9.87 2.32 -30.94
C ARG A 127 9.54 3.49 -30.02
N LEU A 128 10.47 4.42 -29.83
CA LEU A 128 10.30 5.60 -28.97
C LEU A 128 10.15 6.90 -29.76
N GLU A 129 9.98 6.81 -31.09
CA GLU A 129 9.92 7.96 -32.02
C GLU A 129 10.94 9.04 -31.65
N ALA A 130 12.18 8.62 -31.33
CA ALA A 130 13.19 9.53 -30.83
C ALA A 130 13.67 10.43 -31.99
N PRO A 131 13.52 11.76 -31.91
CA PRO A 131 14.25 12.65 -32.82
C PRO A 131 15.74 12.34 -32.60
N GLY A 132 16.52 12.22 -33.68
CA GLY A 132 17.85 11.58 -33.71
C GLY A 132 18.95 12.11 -32.78
N GLU A 133 18.62 12.98 -31.82
CA GLU A 133 19.50 13.47 -30.76
C GLU A 133 19.54 12.51 -29.57
N PHE A 134 20.72 12.34 -29.01
CA PHE A 134 20.93 11.58 -27.78
C PHE A 134 20.24 12.27 -26.61
N LEU A 135 19.65 11.49 -25.69
CA LEU A 135 19.12 12.01 -24.42
C LEU A 135 20.15 12.89 -23.70
N ALA A 136 19.75 14.12 -23.36
CA ALA A 136 20.57 15.01 -22.54
C ALA A 136 20.98 14.32 -21.23
N GLU A 137 22.17 14.64 -20.74
CA GLU A 137 22.75 14.06 -19.51
C GLU A 137 21.80 14.19 -18.31
N HIS A 138 21.12 15.33 -18.19
CA HIS A 138 20.12 15.58 -17.15
C HIS A 138 18.96 14.57 -17.20
N HIS A 139 18.35 14.36 -18.38
CA HIS A 139 17.25 13.42 -18.54
C HIS A 139 17.69 11.97 -18.24
N ARG A 140 18.91 11.59 -18.63
CA ARG A 140 19.49 10.28 -18.31
C ARG A 140 19.65 10.09 -16.80
N PHE A 141 20.15 11.10 -16.10
CA PHE A 141 20.28 11.07 -14.65
C PHE A 141 18.92 10.87 -13.98
N MET A 142 17.91 11.65 -14.37
CA MET A 142 16.56 11.56 -13.81
C MET A 142 15.91 10.19 -14.06
N LEU A 143 16.08 9.63 -15.27
CA LEU A 143 15.60 8.28 -15.59
C LEU A 143 16.30 7.21 -14.72
N LYS A 144 17.63 7.26 -14.60
CA LYS A 144 18.40 6.32 -13.76
C LYS A 144 17.92 6.37 -12.31
N LEU A 145 17.75 7.58 -11.76
CA LEU A 145 17.31 7.77 -10.38
C LEU A 145 15.92 7.15 -10.14
N HIS A 146 14.93 7.49 -10.97
CA HIS A 146 13.57 6.98 -10.78
C HIS A 146 13.45 5.49 -11.08
N MET A 147 14.19 4.96 -12.04
CA MET A 147 14.21 3.51 -12.30
C MET A 147 14.77 2.74 -11.10
N ALA A 148 15.86 3.22 -10.49
CA ALA A 148 16.41 2.60 -9.28
C ALA A 148 15.41 2.60 -8.11
N GLN A 149 14.64 3.69 -7.93
CA GLN A 149 13.59 3.74 -6.90
C GLN A 149 12.46 2.73 -7.18
N VAL A 150 12.02 2.60 -8.43
CA VAL A 150 11.00 1.59 -8.79
C VAL A 150 11.51 0.18 -8.51
N ASP A 151 12.78 -0.11 -8.77
CA ASP A 151 13.37 -1.43 -8.53
C ASP A 151 13.50 -1.73 -7.02
N ALA A 152 13.93 -0.75 -6.24
CA ALA A 152 13.96 -0.86 -4.78
C ALA A 152 12.56 -1.11 -4.19
N LEU A 153 11.55 -0.36 -4.65
CA LEU A 153 10.17 -0.50 -4.21
C LEU A 153 9.58 -1.85 -4.61
N ARG A 154 9.88 -2.35 -5.81
CA ARG A 154 9.47 -3.69 -6.25
C ARG A 154 10.01 -4.77 -5.33
N GLY A 155 11.31 -4.72 -5.02
CA GLY A 155 11.93 -5.65 -4.07
C GLY A 155 11.35 -5.53 -2.65
N ALA A 156 10.97 -4.32 -2.21
CA ALA A 156 10.28 -4.12 -0.94
C ALA A 156 8.87 -4.73 -0.94
N ILE A 157 8.12 -4.57 -2.04
CA ILE A 157 6.79 -5.19 -2.22
C ILE A 157 6.90 -6.72 -2.18
N GLU A 158 7.87 -7.31 -2.88
CA GLU A 158 8.09 -8.77 -2.88
C GLU A 158 8.38 -9.31 -1.47
N LYS A 159 9.17 -8.58 -0.67
CA LYS A 159 9.42 -8.94 0.74
C LYS A 159 8.14 -8.90 1.58
N VAL A 160 7.29 -7.90 1.37
CA VAL A 160 6.00 -7.78 2.07
C VAL A 160 5.04 -8.88 1.63
N ASP A 161 4.98 -9.19 0.34
CA ASP A 161 4.14 -10.24 -0.23
C ASP A 161 4.56 -11.62 0.29
N GLY A 162 5.87 -11.91 0.38
CA GLY A 162 6.37 -13.14 1.00
C GLY A 162 5.98 -13.27 2.47
N LYS A 163 6.09 -12.19 3.26
CA LYS A 163 5.62 -12.18 4.66
C LYS A 163 4.11 -12.40 4.76
N LEU A 164 3.35 -11.74 3.90
CA LEU A 164 1.90 -11.83 3.86
C LEU A 164 1.45 -13.25 3.50
N GLU A 165 2.10 -13.90 2.53
CA GLU A 165 1.82 -15.29 2.18
C GLU A 165 2.07 -16.23 3.36
N MET A 166 3.20 -16.11 4.07
CA MET A 166 3.47 -16.91 5.27
C MET A 166 2.39 -16.76 6.34
N ARG A 167 1.89 -15.53 6.56
CA ARG A 167 0.85 -15.25 7.56
C ARG A 167 -0.56 -15.65 7.12
N LEU A 168 -0.82 -15.73 5.82
CA LEU A 168 -2.10 -16.16 5.28
C LEU A 168 -2.24 -17.69 5.15
N LYS A 169 -1.13 -18.45 5.14
CA LYS A 169 -1.16 -19.92 5.09
C LYS A 169 -2.13 -20.58 6.08
N PRO A 170 -2.16 -20.20 7.38
CA PRO A 170 -3.08 -20.79 8.36
C PRO A 170 -4.56 -20.54 8.05
N PHE A 171 -4.88 -19.42 7.38
CA PHE A 171 -6.25 -19.04 7.03
C PHE A 171 -6.72 -19.69 5.72
N ARG A 172 -5.80 -20.12 4.83
CA ARG A 172 -6.15 -20.83 3.58
C ARG A 172 -6.57 -22.29 3.81
N SER A 173 -6.22 -22.87 4.96
CA SER A 173 -6.49 -24.26 5.33
C SER A 173 -7.68 -24.46 6.26
N GLN A 174 -8.51 -23.43 6.50
CA GLN A 174 -9.82 -23.61 7.13
C GLN A 174 -10.88 -23.79 6.03
N PRO A 175 -11.28 -25.04 5.69
CA PRO A 175 -12.52 -25.24 4.96
C PRO A 175 -13.69 -24.85 5.87
N GLU A 176 -14.78 -24.41 5.24
CA GLU A 176 -16.10 -24.11 5.81
C GLU A 176 -16.43 -24.82 7.13
N ALA A 177 -16.23 -24.16 8.26
CA ALA A 177 -16.83 -24.53 9.54
C ALA A 177 -17.73 -23.40 10.07
N ALA A 178 -18.39 -22.69 9.15
CA ALA A 178 -19.26 -21.54 9.47
C ALA A 178 -20.65 -21.63 8.81
N GLN A 179 -21.08 -22.81 8.34
CA GLN A 179 -22.43 -23.03 7.83
C GLN A 179 -23.31 -23.92 8.73
N ASP A 180 -22.76 -24.63 9.71
CA ASP A 180 -23.55 -25.57 10.54
C ASP A 180 -24.19 -24.96 11.80
N ALA A 181 -24.08 -23.65 12.02
CA ALA A 181 -24.73 -22.98 13.16
C ALA A 181 -26.11 -22.38 12.84
N SER A 182 -26.62 -22.52 11.61
CA SER A 182 -27.93 -21.96 11.21
C SER A 182 -29.07 -23.00 11.21
N SER A 183 -28.83 -24.25 11.63
CA SER A 183 -29.84 -25.32 11.65
C SER A 183 -30.26 -25.78 13.06
N ALA A 184 -29.90 -25.02 14.10
CA ALA A 184 -30.37 -25.25 15.47
C ALA A 184 -30.81 -23.93 16.13
N CYS A 185 -31.91 -23.35 15.64
CA CYS A 185 -32.86 -22.56 16.42
C CYS A 185 -34.17 -22.45 15.64
#